data_AF-A0A8B6BF52-F1
#
_entry.id   AF-A0A8B6BF52-F1
#
_cell.length_a   1.000
_cell.length_b   1.000
_cell.length_c   1.000
_cell.angle_alpha   90.00
_cell.angle_beta   90.00
_cell.angle_gamma   90.00
#
_symmetry.space_group_name_H-M   'P 1'
#
loop_
_entity.id
_entity.type
_entity.pdbx_description
1 polymer ?
#
loop_
_entity_poly.entity_id
_entity_poly.type
_entity_poly.pdbx_seq_one_letter_code
_entity_poly.pdbx_strand_id
1 'polypeptide(L)'
;IRPGQGDRFKDRVTWVPNTINLKFSDLTTNDTGFYDVAITIFGAGKEETKDTKATFQLTVKAKDNCESNGGGISTGTIVAVVVGLLVFLIITLVIVLVLIKKRKDNKGYSATSSN
;
A
#
# COMPACT_ATOMS: atom_id res chain seq x y z
N ILE A 1 -21.28 -26.59 21.24
CA ILE A 1 -21.13 -25.13 21.46
C ILE A 1 -20.77 -24.94 22.94
N ARG A 2 -19.64 -24.30 23.27
CA ARG A 2 -19.27 -24.08 24.68
C ARG A 2 -20.26 -23.08 25.31
N PRO A 3 -20.76 -23.31 26.54
CA PRO A 3 -21.61 -22.34 27.23
C PRO A 3 -20.84 -21.02 27.39
N GLY A 4 -21.44 -19.90 26.98
CA GLY A 4 -20.84 -18.56 27.05
C GLY A 4 -20.30 -17.97 25.74
N GLN A 5 -20.22 -18.74 24.64
CA GLN A 5 -19.77 -18.19 23.34
C GLN A 5 -20.86 -17.47 22.54
N GLY A 6 -22.15 -17.73 22.82
CA GLY A 6 -23.26 -17.16 22.04
C GLY A 6 -23.50 -15.67 22.29
N ASP A 7 -23.14 -15.15 23.47
CA ASP A 7 -23.47 -13.77 23.85
C ASP A 7 -22.42 -12.74 23.41
N ARG A 8 -21.21 -13.16 23.01
CA ARG A 8 -20.09 -12.23 22.70
C ARG A 8 -20.37 -11.29 21.51
N PHE A 9 -21.26 -11.71 20.61
CA PHE A 9 -21.65 -10.99 19.39
C PHE A 9 -23.10 -10.52 19.41
N LYS A 10 -23.80 -10.80 20.51
CA LYS A 10 -25.18 -10.37 20.73
C LYS A 10 -25.22 -8.85 20.60
N ASP A 11 -26.22 -8.35 19.90
CA ASP A 11 -26.45 -6.92 19.61
C ASP A 11 -25.42 -6.23 18.69
N ARG A 12 -24.32 -6.91 18.32
CA ARG A 12 -23.26 -6.35 17.46
C ARG A 12 -23.27 -6.90 16.04
N VAL A 13 -24.05 -7.94 15.78
CA VAL A 13 -24.18 -8.57 14.47
C VAL A 13 -25.55 -8.27 13.89
N THR A 14 -25.57 -7.71 12.68
CA THR A 14 -26.80 -7.36 11.98
C THR A 14 -26.78 -7.89 10.55
N TRP A 15 -27.92 -8.39 10.10
CA TRP A 15 -28.12 -8.78 8.71
C TRP A 15 -28.42 -7.55 7.86
N VAL A 16 -27.73 -7.42 6.72
CA VAL A 16 -28.01 -6.37 5.75
C VAL A 16 -29.16 -6.83 4.85
N PRO A 17 -30.31 -6.13 4.82
CA PRO A 17 -31.46 -6.54 4.02
C PRO A 17 -31.12 -6.74 2.55
N ASN A 18 -31.77 -7.71 1.90
CA ASN A 18 -31.64 -8.01 0.47
C ASN A 18 -30.22 -8.38 0.00
N THR A 19 -29.33 -8.77 0.92
CA THR A 19 -27.97 -9.23 0.61
C THR A 19 -27.62 -10.46 1.44
N ILE A 20 -26.49 -11.11 1.13
CA ILE A 20 -25.87 -12.16 1.95
C ILE A 20 -24.85 -11.55 2.94
N ASN A 21 -24.90 -10.23 3.15
CA ASN A 21 -23.89 -9.52 3.93
C ASN A 21 -24.26 -9.50 5.41
N LEU A 22 -23.27 -9.82 6.24
CA LEU A 22 -23.31 -9.72 7.68
C LEU A 22 -22.48 -8.51 8.13
N LYS A 23 -23.05 -7.64 8.95
CA LYS A 23 -22.37 -6.46 9.48
C LYS A 23 -22.05 -6.66 10.96
N PHE A 24 -20.79 -6.42 11.31
CA PHE A 24 -20.32 -6.35 12.70
C PHE A 24 -20.16 -4.88 13.12
N SER A 25 -20.68 -4.54 14.29
CA SER A 25 -20.56 -3.23 14.93
C SER A 25 -19.64 -3.29 16.15
N ASP A 26 -19.04 -2.15 16.49
CA ASP A 26 -18.22 -1.96 17.70
C ASP A 26 -17.09 -2.99 17.84
N LEU A 27 -16.37 -3.27 16.74
CA LEU A 27 -15.26 -4.23 16.72
C LEU A 27 -14.17 -3.87 17.72
N THR A 28 -13.73 -4.87 18.48
CA THR A 28 -12.64 -4.80 19.46
C THR A 28 -11.51 -5.75 19.05
N THR A 29 -10.32 -5.58 19.62
CA THR A 29 -9.18 -6.49 19.35
C THR A 29 -9.48 -7.94 19.73
N ASN A 30 -10.37 -8.16 20.71
CA ASN A 30 -10.86 -9.49 21.13
C ASN A 30 -11.72 -10.19 20.07
N ASP A 31 -12.16 -9.46 19.04
CA ASP A 31 -12.87 -10.02 17.90
C ASP A 31 -11.92 -10.51 16.80
N THR A 32 -10.61 -10.33 16.94
CA THR A 32 -9.64 -10.93 16.02
C THR A 32 -9.70 -12.46 16.10
N GLY A 33 -9.73 -13.11 14.94
CA GLY A 33 -9.75 -14.57 14.87
C GLY A 33 -10.20 -15.10 13.52
N PHE A 34 -10.37 -16.43 13.47
CA PHE A 34 -10.94 -17.13 12.32
C PHE A 34 -12.44 -17.32 12.51
N TYR A 35 -13.19 -17.08 11.44
CA TYR A 35 -14.63 -17.15 11.40
C TYR A 35 -15.04 -18.06 10.26
N ASP A 36 -15.88 -19.04 10.58
CA ASP A 36 -16.47 -19.93 9.58
C ASP A 36 -17.85 -19.42 9.18
N VAL A 37 -18.09 -19.34 7.87
CA VAL A 37 -19.42 -19.11 7.28
C VAL A 37 -19.88 -20.40 6.65
N ALA A 38 -21.10 -20.80 7.02
CA ALA A 38 -21.86 -21.86 6.37
C ALA A 38 -23.00 -21.21 5.59
N ILE A 39 -23.13 -21.55 4.31
CA ILE A 39 -24.23 -21.11 3.46
C ILE A 39 -25.10 -22.32 3.19
N THR A 40 -26.40 -22.21 3.52
CA THR A 40 -27.41 -23.20 3.18
C THR A 40 -28.31 -22.61 2.11
N ILE A 41 -28.42 -23.30 0.97
CA ILE A 41 -29.25 -22.87 -0.16
C ILE A 41 -30.46 -23.80 -0.22
N PHE A 42 -31.66 -23.22 -0.23
CA PHE A 42 -32.90 -23.97 -0.40
C PHE A 42 -33.38 -23.85 -1.85
N GLY A 43 -33.44 -24.98 -2.57
CA GLY A 43 -34.01 -25.06 -3.92
C GLY A 43 -35.49 -25.45 -3.90
N ALA A 44 -36.23 -25.08 -4.94
CA ALA A 44 -37.66 -25.34 -5.08
C ALA A 44 -37.99 -26.84 -4.98
N GLY A 45 -38.37 -27.29 -3.77
CA GLY A 45 -38.95 -28.61 -3.51
C GLY A 45 -37.99 -29.73 -3.12
N LYS A 46 -36.68 -29.50 -3.02
CA LYS A 46 -35.73 -30.47 -2.43
C LYS A 46 -34.68 -29.73 -1.60
N GLU A 47 -34.54 -30.13 -0.34
CA GLU A 47 -33.43 -29.71 0.53
C GLU A 47 -32.14 -30.36 0.01
N GLU A 48 -31.50 -29.77 -0.99
CA GLU A 48 -30.10 -30.06 -1.27
C GLU A 48 -29.23 -29.13 -0.43
N THR A 49 -28.88 -29.60 0.76
CA THR A 49 -27.92 -28.93 1.63
C THR A 49 -26.52 -29.05 1.04
N LYS A 50 -26.13 -28.10 0.19
CA LYS A 50 -24.72 -27.90 -0.16
C LYS A 50 -24.06 -27.03 0.89
N ASP A 51 -23.55 -27.66 1.94
CA ASP A 51 -22.75 -26.99 2.96
C ASP A 51 -21.43 -26.51 2.35
N THR A 52 -21.40 -25.25 1.93
CA THR A 52 -20.15 -24.59 1.57
C THR A 52 -19.62 -23.89 2.80
N LYS A 53 -18.46 -24.33 3.28
CA LYS A 53 -17.75 -23.69 4.39
C LYS A 53 -16.66 -22.79 3.84
N ALA A 54 -16.68 -21.53 4.24
CA ALA A 54 -15.61 -20.58 3.98
C ALA A 54 -15.09 -20.03 5.30
N THR A 55 -13.77 -20.02 5.46
CA THR A 55 -13.12 -19.44 6.64
C THR A 55 -12.48 -18.12 6.26
N PHE A 56 -12.71 -17.07 7.03
CA PHE A 56 -12.03 -15.79 6.89
C PHE A 56 -11.36 -15.39 8.21
N GLN A 57 -10.22 -14.71 8.06
CA GLN A 57 -9.48 -14.16 9.19
C GLN A 57 -9.85 -12.69 9.37
N LEU A 58 -10.48 -12.37 10.50
CA LEU A 58 -10.71 -11.00 10.92
C LEU A 58 -9.53 -10.55 11.77
N THR A 59 -8.90 -9.44 11.40
CA THR A 59 -7.87 -8.78 12.21
C THR A 59 -8.34 -7.38 12.58
N VAL A 60 -8.62 -7.18 13.86
CA VAL A 60 -8.97 -5.87 14.42
C VAL A 60 -7.73 -5.34 15.13
N LYS A 61 -7.18 -4.24 14.62
CA LYS A 61 -6.07 -3.55 15.27
C LYS A 61 -6.62 -2.43 16.14
N ALA A 62 -6.03 -2.24 17.32
CA ALA A 62 -6.28 -1.03 18.07
C ALA A 62 -5.93 0.16 17.16
N LYS A 63 -6.79 1.18 17.17
CA LYS A 63 -6.43 2.45 16.55
C LYS A 63 -5.38 3.07 17.46
N ASP A 64 -4.13 2.76 17.21
CA ASP A 64 -3.04 3.47 17.83
C ASP A 64 -3.15 4.90 17.30
N ASN A 65 -3.58 5.86 18.14
CA ASN A 65 -3.52 7.28 17.82
C ASN A 65 -2.06 7.78 17.70
N CYS A 66 -1.10 6.87 17.64
CA CYS A 66 0.21 7.15 17.13
C CYS A 66 0.07 7.32 15.62
N GLU A 67 -0.33 8.53 15.22
CA GLU A 67 -0.06 9.10 13.92
C GLU A 67 1.46 9.13 13.74
N SER A 68 2.03 7.95 13.52
CA SER A 68 3.33 7.82 12.92
C SER A 68 3.15 8.40 11.54
N ASN A 69 3.43 9.70 11.43
CA ASN A 69 3.90 10.35 10.22
C ASN A 69 5.24 9.72 9.80
N GLY A 70 5.28 8.39 9.71
CA GLY A 70 6.31 7.61 9.08
C GLY A 70 6.09 7.78 7.59
N GLY A 71 6.51 8.93 7.09
CA GLY A 71 6.67 9.19 5.67
C GLY A 71 7.72 8.24 5.12
N GLY A 72 7.33 6.99 4.91
CA GLY A 72 8.11 6.03 4.16
C GLY A 72 8.35 6.62 2.78
N ILE A 73 9.62 6.85 2.45
CA ILE A 73 9.99 7.36 1.13
C ILE A 73 9.49 6.35 0.10
N SER A 74 8.53 6.78 -0.73
CA SER A 74 7.93 5.92 -1.76
C SER A 74 9.03 5.34 -2.65
N THR A 75 8.90 4.06 -3.02
CA THR A 75 9.78 3.42 -3.99
C THR A 75 9.93 4.26 -5.26
N GLY A 76 8.84 4.91 -5.70
CA GLY A 76 8.88 5.83 -6.84
C GLY A 76 9.77 7.06 -6.62
N THR A 77 9.79 7.60 -5.40
CA THR A 77 10.67 8.71 -5.03
C THR A 77 12.14 8.29 -5.03
N ILE A 78 12.47 7.12 -4.50
CA ILE A 78 13.84 6.59 -4.51
C ILE A 78 14.33 6.44 -5.95
N VAL A 79 13.51 5.83 -6.82
CA VAL A 79 13.85 5.64 -8.24
C VAL A 79 14.06 6.99 -8.93
N ALA A 80 13.20 7.98 -8.70
CA ALA A 80 13.34 9.30 -9.30
C ALA A 80 14.64 10.02 -8.87
N VAL A 81 15.00 9.93 -7.59
CA VAL A 81 16.24 10.53 -7.07
C VAL A 81 17.48 9.88 -7.68
N VAL A 82 17.51 8.55 -7.77
CA VAL A 82 18.67 7.83 -8.31
C VAL A 82 18.87 8.14 -9.79
N VAL A 83 17.81 8.11 -10.60
CA VAL A 83 17.89 8.45 -12.03
C VAL A 83 18.27 9.92 -12.23
N GLY A 84 17.69 10.82 -11.42
CA GLY A 84 18.00 12.25 -11.46
C GLY A 84 19.48 12.54 -11.20
N LEU A 85 20.08 11.89 -10.19
CA LEU A 85 21.51 12.05 -9.87
C LEU A 85 22.42 11.56 -11.01
N LEU A 86 22.09 10.44 -11.63
CA LEU A 86 22.85 9.86 -12.74
C LEU A 86 22.89 10.81 -13.95
N VAL A 87 21.74 11.37 -14.33
CA VAL A 87 21.63 12.33 -15.44
C VAL A 87 22.32 13.65 -15.09
N PHE A 88 22.15 14.14 -13.86
CA PHE A 88 22.77 15.39 -13.41
C PHE A 88 24.30 15.34 -13.45
N LEU A 89 24.90 14.22 -13.07
CA LEU A 89 26.36 14.03 -13.14
C LEU A 89 26.88 14.10 -14.58
N ILE A 90 26.19 13.45 -15.53
CA ILE A 90 26.56 13.48 -16.94
C ILE A 90 26.50 14.91 -17.49
N ILE A 91 25.40 15.62 -17.23
CA ILE A 91 25.22 17.01 -17.69
C ILE A 91 26.31 17.92 -17.11
N THR A 92 26.59 17.79 -15.81
CA THR A 92 27.63 18.58 -15.14
C THR A 92 29.00 18.36 -15.78
N LEU A 93 29.35 17.11 -16.10
CA LEU A 93 30.61 16.75 -16.77
C LEU A 93 30.71 17.40 -18.16
N VAL A 94 29.64 17.35 -18.95
CA VAL A 94 29.58 17.96 -20.29
C VAL A 94 29.77 19.48 -20.19
N ILE A 95 29.09 20.15 -19.26
CA ILE A 95 29.22 21.60 -19.07
C ILE A 95 30.66 21.97 -18.73
N VAL A 96 31.30 21.25 -17.81
CA VAL A 96 32.70 21.48 -17.42
C VAL A 96 33.64 21.32 -18.62
N LEU A 97 33.46 20.26 -19.43
CA LEU A 97 34.28 20.04 -20.62
C LEU A 97 34.11 21.17 -21.65
N VAL A 98 32.89 21.65 -21.87
CA VAL A 98 32.61 22.79 -22.77
C VAL A 98 33.29 24.06 -22.27
N LEU A 99 33.23 24.33 -20.96
CA LEU A 99 33.88 25.51 -20.38
C LEU A 99 35.41 25.45 -20.49
N ILE A 100 36.02 24.28 -20.27
CA ILE A 100 37.46 24.08 -20.44
C ILE A 100 37.86 24.24 -21.90
N LYS A 101 37.10 23.63 -22.84
CA LYS A 101 37.37 23.74 -24.28
C LYS A 101 37.28 25.19 -24.75
N LYS A 102 36.22 25.91 -24.38
CA LYS A 102 36.05 27.34 -24.71
C LYS A 102 37.18 28.20 -24.16
N ARG A 103 37.73 27.88 -22.97
CA ARG A 103 38.92 28.56 -22.44
C ARG A 103 40.20 28.25 -23.20
N LYS A 104 40.33 27.06 -23.80
CA LYS A 104 41.49 26.68 -24.60
C LYS A 104 41.47 27.40 -25.96
N ASP A 105 40.31 27.47 -26.60
CA ASP A 105 40.14 28.13 -27.89
C ASP A 105 40.29 29.66 -27.77
N ASN A 106 39.87 30.25 -26.64
CA ASN A 106 40.07 31.68 -26.35
C ASN A 106 41.52 32.07 -26.04
N LYS A 107 42.43 31.11 -25.77
CA LYS A 107 43.86 31.38 -25.58
C LYS A 107 44.67 31.26 -26.88
N GLY A 108 44.05 30.88 -27.99
CA GLY A 108 44.71 30.66 -29.29
C GLY A 108 44.83 31.88 -30.21
N TYR A 109 44.20 33.03 -29.88
CA TYR A 109 44.20 34.23 -30.74
C TYR A 109 45.04 35.40 -30.22
N SER A 110 45.78 35.22 -29.13
CA SER A 110 46.63 36.27 -28.54
C SER A 110 48.09 35.87 -28.44
N ALA A 111 48.61 35.16 -29.44
CA ALA A 111 50.04 35.04 -29.66
C ALA A 111 50.31 35.05 -31.18
N THR A 112 50.89 36.16 -31.64
CA THR A 112 51.70 36.36 -32.87
C THR A 112 51.17 37.53 -33.72
N SER A 113 51.48 38.75 -33.28
CA SER A 113 51.58 39.97 -34.10
C SER A 113 52.83 40.72 -33.62
N SER A 114 53.73 41.06 -34.56
CA SER A 114 54.99 41.83 -34.42
C SER A 114 56.09 41.13 -33.61
N ASN A 115 57.35 40.97 -34.04
CA ASN A 115 58.17 41.66 -35.05
C ASN A 115 58.93 40.65 -35.92
#